data_AF-A0A1Y3L3A5-F1
#
_entry.id   AF-A0A1Y3L3A5-F1
#
_cell.length_a   1.000
_cell.length_b   1.000
_cell.length_c   1.000
_cell.angle_alpha   90.00
_cell.angle_beta   90.00
_cell.angle_gamma   90.00
#
_symmetry.space_group_name_H-M   'P 1'
#
loop_
_entity.id
_entity.type
_entity.pdbx_description
1 polymer ?
#
loop_
_entity_poly.entity_id
_entity_poly.type
_entity_poly.pdbx_seq_one_letter_code
_entity_poly.pdbx_strand_id
1 'polypeptide(L)'
;MTTPNKPTLHPRNRHQGRYDFPQLIKSSPELGRFMITNPHGKPSIDFANPEAVRVFNRALLKAQYGIQHWDIPADYLCPPIPGRADYLHGLADLLATDNGGEIPRGAMIQALDVGVGANCIYPLLGHVDYRWRFLGSDIDPVALGAAKAIVQANGLGKVISLRQQGNARQILAGLLKSDERFDVTLCNPPFHASRDEATRGSQRKWRALGKADPKRKLPVLNFGGQNNELWCEGGEIRFVSQLVNESVALGQQVLWFSSLVSKASNLPGIEAALNKASAVEHRVLEMGQGQKQSRLVAWTFQTPQARAAWRQLRWTKPAP
;
A
#
# COMPACT_ATOMS: atom_id res chain seq x y z
N MET A 1 20.04 -22.76 -19.33
CA MET A 1 19.59 -21.36 -19.10
C MET A 1 18.45 -21.42 -18.10
N THR A 2 18.72 -21.10 -16.84
CA THR A 2 17.70 -21.00 -15.80
C THR A 2 16.82 -19.80 -16.13
N THR A 3 15.52 -20.02 -16.34
CA THR A 3 14.54 -18.94 -16.41
C THR A 3 14.67 -18.13 -15.11
N PRO A 4 14.82 -16.79 -15.16
CA PRO A 4 14.81 -16.00 -13.94
C PRO A 4 13.49 -16.28 -13.22
N ASN A 5 13.58 -16.78 -11.99
CA ASN A 5 12.40 -17.07 -11.17
C ASN A 5 11.55 -15.81 -11.10
N LYS A 6 10.27 -15.92 -11.47
CA LYS A 6 9.33 -14.80 -11.32
C LYS A 6 9.34 -14.35 -9.86
N PRO A 7 9.37 -13.03 -9.58
CA PRO A 7 9.26 -12.52 -8.23
C PRO A 7 8.03 -13.16 -7.55
N THR A 8 8.20 -13.61 -6.31
CA THR A 8 7.13 -14.20 -5.48
C THR A 8 6.81 -13.26 -4.32
N LEU A 9 5.75 -13.58 -3.56
CA LEU A 9 5.43 -12.84 -2.34
C LEU A 9 6.64 -12.87 -1.42
N HIS A 10 6.82 -11.79 -0.65
CA HIS A 10 7.91 -11.68 0.31
C HIS A 10 7.92 -12.89 1.28
N PRO A 11 9.08 -13.46 1.67
CA PRO A 11 9.13 -14.65 2.53
C PRO A 11 8.38 -14.53 3.86
N ARG A 12 8.34 -13.32 4.44
CA ARG A 12 7.58 -13.01 5.67
C ARG A 12 6.07 -12.82 5.47
N ASN A 13 5.57 -12.86 4.24
CA ASN A 13 4.16 -12.67 3.95
C ASN A 13 3.33 -13.87 4.45
N ARG A 14 2.27 -13.61 5.22
CA ARG A 14 1.38 -14.67 5.76
C ARG A 14 0.50 -15.32 4.68
N HIS A 15 0.36 -14.68 3.52
CA HIS A 15 -0.52 -15.09 2.43
C HIS A 15 0.16 -16.03 1.42
N GLN A 16 1.27 -16.66 1.82
CA GLN A 16 1.92 -17.69 1.04
C GLN A 16 1.02 -18.93 0.94
N GLY A 17 1.06 -19.64 -0.19
CA GLY A 17 0.29 -20.88 -0.37
C GLY A 17 -1.20 -20.66 -0.61
N ARG A 18 -2.04 -21.47 0.02
CA ARG A 18 -3.51 -21.46 -0.16
C ARG A 18 -4.21 -21.07 1.13
N TYR A 19 -5.36 -20.41 0.98
CA TYR A 19 -6.21 -20.04 2.10
C TYR A 19 -6.98 -21.24 2.66
N ASP A 20 -7.02 -21.33 3.99
CA ASP A 20 -7.91 -22.23 4.72
C ASP A 20 -9.31 -21.60 4.83
N PHE A 21 -10.14 -21.81 3.80
CA PHE A 21 -11.51 -21.31 3.79
C PHE A 21 -12.36 -21.82 4.96
N PRO A 22 -12.30 -23.10 5.37
CA PRO A 22 -12.97 -23.57 6.58
C PRO A 22 -12.63 -22.73 7.82
N GLN A 23 -11.34 -22.44 8.06
CA GLN A 23 -10.92 -21.60 9.18
C GLN A 23 -11.44 -20.16 9.04
N LEU A 24 -11.37 -19.58 7.84
CA LEU A 24 -11.86 -18.22 7.59
C LEU A 24 -13.38 -18.12 7.82
N ILE A 25 -14.16 -19.07 7.32
CA ILE A 25 -15.62 -19.13 7.50
C ILE A 25 -15.99 -19.29 8.97
N LYS A 26 -15.23 -20.08 9.75
CA LYS A 26 -15.45 -20.21 11.20
C LYS A 26 -15.36 -18.85 11.91
N SER A 27 -14.43 -18.00 11.48
CA SER A 27 -14.24 -16.65 12.05
C SER A 27 -15.16 -15.58 11.46
N SER A 28 -15.65 -15.80 10.24
CA SER A 28 -16.52 -14.91 9.48
C SER A 28 -17.56 -15.72 8.67
N PRO A 29 -18.67 -16.13 9.29
CA PRO A 29 -19.66 -17.02 8.65
C PRO A 29 -20.26 -16.48 7.36
N GLU A 30 -20.35 -15.15 7.23
CA GLU A 30 -20.81 -14.47 6.01
C GLU A 30 -20.01 -14.84 4.76
N LEU A 31 -18.73 -15.19 4.90
CA LEU A 31 -17.89 -15.63 3.78
C LEU A 31 -18.44 -16.91 3.12
N GLY A 32 -19.12 -17.77 3.88
CA GLY A 32 -19.72 -19.00 3.37
C GLY A 32 -20.69 -18.77 2.22
N ARG A 33 -21.39 -17.62 2.20
CA ARG A 33 -22.35 -17.25 1.15
C ARG A 33 -21.71 -16.98 -0.21
N PHE A 34 -20.40 -16.72 -0.24
CA PHE A 34 -19.65 -16.39 -1.45
C PHE A 34 -18.74 -17.53 -1.93
N MET A 35 -18.80 -18.69 -1.26
CA MET A 35 -17.99 -19.84 -1.63
C MET A 35 -18.43 -20.41 -2.97
N ILE A 36 -17.44 -20.63 -3.83
CA ILE A 36 -17.58 -21.32 -5.11
C ILE A 36 -16.55 -22.45 -5.20
N THR A 37 -16.77 -23.36 -6.13
CA THR A 37 -15.74 -24.31 -6.56
C THR A 37 -15.07 -23.75 -7.81
N ASN A 38 -13.75 -23.60 -7.80
CA ASN A 38 -13.01 -23.14 -8.96
C ASN A 38 -12.94 -24.23 -10.06
N PRO A 39 -12.48 -23.90 -11.29
CA PRO A 39 -12.39 -24.88 -12.39
C PRO A 39 -11.49 -26.10 -12.12
N HIS A 40 -10.67 -26.06 -11.06
CA HIS A 40 -9.83 -27.17 -10.61
C HIS A 40 -10.43 -27.97 -9.46
N GLY A 41 -11.73 -27.81 -9.18
CA GLY A 41 -12.44 -28.57 -8.15
C GLY A 41 -12.14 -28.12 -6.71
N LYS A 42 -11.58 -26.93 -6.50
CA LYS A 42 -11.13 -26.46 -5.18
C LYS A 42 -11.98 -25.30 -4.65
N PRO A 43 -12.19 -25.20 -3.32
CA PRO A 43 -12.88 -24.06 -2.71
C PRO A 43 -12.21 -22.73 -3.06
N SER A 44 -13.02 -21.73 -3.40
CA SER A 44 -12.60 -20.38 -3.80
C SER A 44 -13.74 -19.39 -3.57
N ILE A 45 -13.49 -18.11 -3.85
CA ILE A 45 -14.53 -17.10 -4.08
C ILE A 45 -14.51 -16.63 -5.54
N ASP A 46 -15.56 -15.94 -5.99
CA ASP A 46 -15.52 -15.19 -7.24
C ASP A 46 -14.81 -13.85 -7.03
N PHE A 47 -13.54 -13.77 -7.45
CA PHE A 47 -12.75 -12.54 -7.40
C PHE A 47 -13.23 -11.45 -8.38
N ALA A 48 -14.25 -11.72 -9.20
CA ALA A 48 -14.94 -10.69 -9.97
C ALA A 48 -16.13 -10.06 -9.23
N ASN A 49 -16.57 -10.63 -8.10
CA ASN A 49 -17.63 -10.08 -7.27
C ASN A 49 -17.03 -9.15 -6.19
N PRO A 50 -17.26 -7.82 -6.24
CA PRO A 50 -16.71 -6.87 -5.28
C PRO A 50 -17.13 -7.14 -3.82
N GLU A 51 -18.35 -7.64 -3.61
CA GLU A 51 -18.83 -7.98 -2.28
C GLU A 51 -18.13 -9.21 -1.71
N ALA A 52 -17.95 -10.25 -2.54
CA ALA A 52 -17.18 -11.44 -2.17
C ALA A 52 -15.74 -11.09 -1.78
N VAL A 53 -15.10 -10.22 -2.55
CA VAL A 53 -13.73 -9.72 -2.27
C VAL A 53 -13.68 -8.93 -0.96
N ARG A 54 -14.67 -8.06 -0.71
CA ARG A 54 -14.75 -7.28 0.54
C ARG A 54 -14.89 -8.19 1.76
N VAL A 55 -15.83 -9.14 1.72
CA VAL A 55 -16.08 -10.09 2.82
C VAL A 55 -14.88 -11.00 3.06
N PHE A 56 -14.24 -11.47 1.98
CA PHE A 56 -13.02 -12.26 2.07
C PHE A 56 -11.86 -11.49 2.70
N ASN A 57 -11.62 -10.25 2.28
CA ASN A 57 -10.56 -9.41 2.86
C ASN A 57 -10.84 -9.10 4.34
N ARG A 58 -12.10 -8.86 4.72
CA ARG A 58 -12.49 -8.70 6.13
C ARG A 58 -12.21 -9.97 6.92
N ALA A 59 -12.54 -11.14 6.38
CA ALA A 59 -12.24 -12.42 7.03
C ALA A 59 -10.73 -12.65 7.21
N LEU A 60 -9.90 -12.32 6.20
CA LEU A 60 -8.44 -12.38 6.31
C LEU A 60 -7.91 -11.45 7.41
N LEU A 61 -8.36 -10.19 7.41
CA LEU A 61 -7.96 -9.18 8.39
C LEU A 61 -8.30 -9.62 9.82
N LYS A 62 -9.49 -10.17 10.03
CA LYS A 62 -9.91 -10.69 11.32
C LYS A 62 -9.08 -11.90 11.75
N ALA A 63 -8.97 -12.91 10.90
CA ALA A 63 -8.33 -14.19 11.24
C ALA A 63 -6.81 -14.08 11.40
N GLN A 64 -6.15 -13.27 10.57
CA GLN A 64 -4.69 -13.26 10.47
C GLN A 64 -4.04 -12.01 11.03
N TYR A 65 -4.78 -10.90 11.18
CA TYR A 65 -4.25 -9.63 11.70
C TYR A 65 -4.95 -9.16 12.97
N GLY A 66 -6.01 -9.85 13.41
CA GLY A 66 -6.76 -9.48 14.61
C GLY A 66 -7.59 -8.20 14.46
N ILE A 67 -7.75 -7.68 13.22
CA ILE A 67 -8.55 -6.49 12.94
C ILE A 67 -10.02 -6.92 12.92
N GLN A 68 -10.77 -6.54 13.96
CA GLN A 68 -12.15 -6.99 14.17
C GLN A 68 -13.15 -6.23 13.31
N HIS A 69 -12.92 -4.92 13.14
CA HIS A 69 -13.84 -4.03 12.46
C HIS A 69 -13.17 -3.42 11.24
N TRP A 70 -13.53 -3.90 10.06
CA TRP A 70 -13.04 -3.35 8.81
C TRP A 70 -14.15 -3.31 7.78
N ASP A 71 -14.60 -2.10 7.51
CA ASP A 71 -15.60 -1.83 6.49
C ASP A 71 -15.23 -0.57 5.72
N ILE A 72 -15.50 -0.59 4.42
CA ILE A 72 -15.12 0.48 3.49
C ILE A 72 -16.40 0.93 2.80
N PRO A 73 -16.63 2.25 2.62
CA PRO A 73 -17.77 2.73 1.87
C PRO A 73 -17.82 2.13 0.45
N ALA A 74 -19.03 2.06 -0.11
CA ALA A 74 -19.21 1.67 -1.50
C ALA A 74 -18.36 2.55 -2.43
N ASP A 75 -17.94 1.99 -3.56
CA ASP A 75 -17.14 2.66 -4.59
C ASP A 75 -15.71 3.08 -4.21
N TYR A 76 -15.23 2.82 -2.99
CA TYR A 76 -13.81 2.96 -2.64
C TYR A 76 -13.01 1.68 -2.91
N LEU A 77 -11.68 1.83 -3.06
CA LEU A 77 -10.81 0.70 -3.35
C LEU A 77 -10.79 -0.31 -2.19
N CYS A 78 -11.20 -1.55 -2.49
CA CYS A 78 -10.96 -2.71 -1.62
C CYS A 78 -9.57 -3.30 -1.94
N PRO A 79 -8.56 -3.11 -1.08
CA PRO A 79 -7.19 -3.45 -1.41
C PRO A 79 -6.94 -4.98 -1.32
N PRO A 80 -6.19 -5.58 -2.25
CA PRO A 80 -5.74 -6.97 -2.08
C PRO A 80 -4.70 -7.06 -0.96
N ILE A 81 -5.07 -7.64 0.18
CA ILE A 81 -4.25 -7.70 1.41
C ILE A 81 -2.83 -8.24 1.19
N PRO A 82 -2.60 -9.33 0.43
CA PRO A 82 -1.26 -9.89 0.25
C PRO A 82 -0.26 -8.88 -0.29
N GLY A 83 -0.69 -8.07 -1.27
CA GLY A 83 0.20 -7.10 -1.88
C GLY A 83 0.50 -5.89 -1.01
N ARG A 84 -0.41 -5.57 -0.08
CA ARG A 84 -0.20 -4.49 0.89
C ARG A 84 0.78 -4.91 1.98
N ALA A 85 0.70 -6.15 2.45
CA ALA A 85 1.67 -6.74 3.38
C ALA A 85 3.08 -6.81 2.76
N ASP A 86 3.20 -7.22 1.50
CA ASP A 86 4.49 -7.28 0.79
C ASP A 86 5.23 -5.94 0.78
N TYR A 87 4.51 -4.84 0.57
CA TYR A 87 5.12 -3.50 0.58
C TYR A 87 5.72 -3.20 1.95
N LEU A 88 4.97 -3.43 3.03
CA LEU A 88 5.46 -3.24 4.39
C LEU A 88 6.66 -4.14 4.70
N HIS A 89 6.68 -5.38 4.20
CA HIS A 89 7.83 -6.25 4.35
C HIS A 89 9.06 -5.74 3.62
N GLY A 90 8.91 -5.20 2.41
CA GLY A 90 10.01 -4.57 1.67
C GLY A 90 10.56 -3.32 2.37
N LEU A 91 9.69 -2.50 2.97
CA LEU A 91 10.11 -1.36 3.78
C LEU A 91 10.84 -1.79 5.06
N ALA A 92 10.39 -2.87 5.69
CA ALA A 92 11.06 -3.41 6.86
C ALA A 92 12.48 -3.91 6.53
N ASP A 93 12.68 -4.53 5.36
CA ASP A 93 14.02 -4.87 4.89
C ASP A 93 14.87 -3.64 4.56
N LEU A 94 14.29 -2.64 3.91
CA LEU A 94 14.97 -1.37 3.63
C LEU A 94 15.52 -0.76 4.93
N LEU A 95 14.68 -0.63 5.96
CA LEU A 95 15.11 -0.08 7.25
C LEU A 95 16.12 -0.98 7.97
N ALA A 96 16.02 -2.30 7.81
CA ALA A 96 17.01 -3.24 8.35
C ALA A 96 18.42 -3.01 7.76
N THR A 97 18.53 -2.56 6.50
CA THR A 97 19.83 -2.27 5.89
C THR A 97 20.60 -1.15 6.59
N ASP A 98 19.89 -0.18 7.19
CA ASP A 98 20.51 0.87 8.00
C ASP A 98 20.66 0.47 9.49
N ASN A 99 20.18 -0.73 9.87
CA ASN A 99 20.22 -1.25 11.25
C ASN A 99 20.98 -2.58 11.38
N GLY A 100 22.05 -2.77 10.61
CA GLY A 100 22.89 -3.97 10.72
C GLY A 100 22.16 -5.28 10.39
N GLY A 101 21.10 -5.22 9.58
CA GLY A 101 20.27 -6.36 9.21
C GLY A 101 19.13 -6.66 10.19
N GLU A 102 19.03 -5.96 11.33
CA GLU A 102 17.92 -6.14 12.27
C GLU A 102 16.73 -5.26 11.89
N ILE A 103 15.54 -5.87 11.74
CA ILE A 103 14.33 -5.09 11.43
C ILE A 103 13.95 -4.21 12.62
N PRO A 104 13.91 -2.88 12.47
CA PRO A 104 13.46 -2.01 13.55
C PRO A 104 11.95 -2.16 13.77
N ARG A 105 11.56 -2.28 15.04
CA ARG A 105 10.18 -2.57 15.47
C ARG A 105 9.79 -1.67 16.63
N GLY A 106 8.49 -1.52 16.83
CA GLY A 106 7.95 -0.78 17.97
C GLY A 106 7.65 0.68 17.69
N ALA A 107 7.17 1.34 18.75
CA ALA A 107 6.59 2.68 18.70
C ALA A 107 7.57 3.80 18.32
N MET A 108 8.87 3.52 18.33
CA MET A 108 9.92 4.43 17.88
C MET A 108 9.88 4.69 16.37
N ILE A 109 9.39 3.73 15.58
CA ILE A 109 9.33 3.85 14.14
C ILE A 109 8.04 4.59 13.76
N GLN A 110 8.22 5.76 13.16
CA GLN A 110 7.16 6.60 12.62
C GLN A 110 7.10 6.43 11.10
N ALA A 111 5.97 5.97 10.59
CA ALA A 111 5.72 5.85 9.16
C ALA A 111 4.64 6.84 8.70
N LEU A 112 4.83 7.41 7.52
CA LEU A 112 3.84 8.27 6.85
C LEU A 112 3.22 7.52 5.66
N ASP A 113 1.92 7.28 5.71
CA ASP A 113 1.14 6.76 4.58
C ASP A 113 0.52 7.93 3.79
N VAL A 114 0.91 8.07 2.53
CA VAL A 114 0.43 9.10 1.60
C VAL A 114 -0.66 8.51 0.71
N GLY A 115 -1.88 9.00 0.84
CA GLY A 115 -3.06 8.39 0.23
C GLY A 115 -3.52 7.15 1.01
N VAL A 116 -3.75 7.33 2.32
CA VAL A 116 -4.16 6.26 3.23
C VAL A 116 -5.48 5.60 2.83
N GLY A 117 -6.32 6.32 2.08
CA GLY A 117 -7.58 5.87 1.53
C GLY A 117 -8.60 5.51 2.60
N ALA A 118 -9.81 5.16 2.16
CA ALA A 118 -10.90 4.78 3.06
C ALA A 118 -10.64 3.48 3.85
N ASN A 119 -9.66 2.67 3.41
CA ASN A 119 -9.39 1.34 3.95
C ASN A 119 -8.29 1.30 5.03
N CYS A 120 -7.47 2.35 5.13
CA CYS A 120 -6.37 2.48 6.11
C CYS A 120 -5.43 1.27 6.17
N ILE A 121 -5.24 0.56 5.06
CA ILE A 121 -4.68 -0.79 5.11
C ILE A 121 -3.22 -0.84 5.56
N TYR A 122 -2.38 0.08 5.10
CA TYR A 122 -0.96 0.06 5.44
C TYR A 122 -0.71 0.33 6.93
N PRO A 123 -1.30 1.37 7.55
CA PRO A 123 -1.21 1.57 9.00
C PRO A 123 -1.66 0.36 9.82
N LEU A 124 -2.77 -0.28 9.43
CA LEU A 124 -3.30 -1.45 10.15
C LEU A 124 -2.32 -2.63 10.11
N LEU A 125 -1.90 -3.02 8.91
CA LEU A 125 -1.00 -4.16 8.72
C LEU A 125 0.39 -3.87 9.32
N GLY A 126 0.93 -2.68 9.10
CA GLY A 126 2.26 -2.29 9.57
C GLY A 126 2.33 -2.22 11.08
N HIS A 127 1.26 -1.77 11.74
CA HIS A 127 1.20 -1.81 13.19
C HIS A 127 1.14 -3.25 13.73
N VAL A 128 0.33 -4.12 13.12
CA VAL A 128 0.22 -5.52 13.57
C VAL A 128 1.55 -6.26 13.39
N ASP A 129 2.19 -6.11 12.23
CA ASP A 129 3.38 -6.89 11.90
C ASP A 129 4.66 -6.33 12.50
N TYR A 130 4.77 -5.01 12.70
CA TYR A 130 6.01 -4.35 13.12
C TYR A 130 5.89 -3.42 14.32
N ARG A 131 4.67 -3.18 14.83
CA ARG A 131 4.37 -2.25 15.93
C ARG A 131 4.78 -0.80 15.66
N TRP A 132 4.92 -0.43 14.39
CA TRP A 132 5.18 0.94 13.98
C TRP A 132 3.98 1.84 14.33
N ARG A 133 4.25 3.13 14.45
CA ARG A 133 3.23 4.18 14.51
C ARG A 133 3.08 4.83 13.15
N PHE A 134 1.87 5.27 12.84
CA PHE A 134 1.54 5.82 11.54
C PHE A 134 0.86 7.17 11.63
N LEU A 135 1.24 8.05 10.70
CA LEU A 135 0.40 9.13 10.23
C LEU A 135 -0.13 8.72 8.85
N GLY A 136 -1.45 8.62 8.70
CA GLY A 136 -2.11 8.47 7.40
C GLY A 136 -2.59 9.81 6.88
N SER A 137 -2.33 10.11 5.62
CA SER A 137 -2.79 11.34 4.97
C SER A 137 -3.64 11.05 3.74
N ASP A 138 -4.65 11.89 3.53
CA ASP A 138 -5.47 11.84 2.31
C ASP A 138 -5.99 13.24 1.95
N ILE A 139 -6.36 13.44 0.69
CA ILE A 139 -7.05 14.65 0.23
C ILE A 139 -8.56 14.53 0.42
N ASP A 140 -9.10 13.31 0.39
CA ASP A 140 -10.53 13.04 0.45
C ASP A 140 -11.01 12.96 1.92
N PRO A 141 -11.84 13.92 2.38
CA PRO A 141 -12.37 13.91 3.74
C PRO A 141 -13.29 12.71 4.02
N VAL A 142 -13.96 12.15 3.01
CA VAL A 142 -14.81 10.97 3.17
C VAL A 142 -13.96 9.72 3.40
N ALA A 143 -12.87 9.58 2.63
CA ALA A 143 -11.87 8.53 2.85
C ALA A 143 -11.30 8.60 4.28
N LEU A 144 -10.90 9.79 4.74
CA LEU A 144 -10.40 9.98 6.11
C LEU A 144 -11.45 9.69 7.18
N GLY A 145 -12.71 10.04 6.93
CA GLY A 145 -13.83 9.69 7.83
C GLY A 145 -13.97 8.19 8.01
N ALA A 146 -13.92 7.42 6.92
CA ALA A 146 -13.97 5.96 6.94
C ALA A 146 -12.73 5.35 7.63
N ALA A 147 -11.53 5.81 7.27
CA ALA A 147 -10.29 5.38 7.91
C ALA A 147 -10.32 5.65 9.42
N LYS A 148 -10.84 6.81 9.85
CA LYS A 148 -10.98 7.16 11.26
C LYS A 148 -11.94 6.20 11.97
N ALA A 149 -13.07 5.86 11.36
CA ALA A 149 -14.00 4.90 11.93
C ALA A 149 -13.35 3.52 12.14
N ILE A 150 -12.59 3.03 11.15
CA ILE A 150 -11.84 1.77 11.25
C ILE A 150 -10.81 1.84 12.40
N VAL A 151 -10.01 2.91 12.47
CA VAL A 151 -8.99 3.07 13.52
C VAL A 151 -9.62 3.08 14.92
N GLN A 152 -10.72 3.81 15.11
CA GLN A 152 -11.41 3.89 16.40
C GLN A 152 -12.06 2.55 16.78
N ALA A 153 -12.72 1.88 15.84
CA ALA A 153 -13.38 0.61 16.09
C ALA A 153 -12.39 -0.51 16.50
N ASN A 154 -11.12 -0.40 16.14
CA ASN A 154 -10.07 -1.34 16.56
C ASN A 154 -9.20 -0.83 17.72
N GLY A 155 -9.53 0.32 18.33
CA GLY A 155 -8.77 0.86 19.46
C GLY A 155 -7.35 1.33 19.11
N LEU A 156 -7.08 1.66 17.85
CA LEU A 156 -5.74 1.97 17.34
C LEU A 156 -5.41 3.47 17.31
N GLY A 157 -6.29 4.34 17.85
CA GLY A 157 -6.15 5.80 17.79
C GLY A 157 -4.90 6.36 18.49
N LYS A 158 -4.24 5.59 19.37
CA LYS A 158 -2.96 5.98 20.01
C LYS A 158 -1.73 5.73 19.13
N VAL A 159 -1.88 4.92 18.08
CA VAL A 159 -0.76 4.47 17.23
C VAL A 159 -0.95 4.81 15.76
N ILE A 160 -2.18 5.10 15.34
CA ILE A 160 -2.51 5.56 13.99
C ILE A 160 -3.23 6.90 14.11
N SER A 161 -2.59 7.95 13.59
CA SER A 161 -3.16 9.29 13.44
C SER A 161 -3.53 9.54 11.98
N LEU A 162 -4.49 10.41 11.75
CA LEU A 162 -4.96 10.76 10.40
C LEU A 162 -4.92 12.28 10.19
N ARG A 163 -4.54 12.73 9.00
CA ARG A 163 -4.46 14.16 8.64
C ARG A 163 -4.91 14.41 7.22
N GLN A 164 -5.73 15.44 7.04
CA GLN A 164 -6.13 15.86 5.69
C GLN A 164 -5.03 16.72 5.04
N GLN A 165 -4.71 16.42 3.78
CA GLN A 165 -4.01 17.34 2.89
C GLN A 165 -5.05 18.26 2.25
N GLY A 166 -5.12 19.50 2.74
CA GLY A 166 -6.15 20.46 2.35
C GLY A 166 -6.01 20.96 0.90
N ASN A 167 -4.85 20.79 0.27
CA ASN A 167 -4.60 21.20 -1.10
C ASN A 167 -4.37 19.99 -2.01
N ALA A 168 -5.36 19.65 -2.84
CA ALA A 168 -5.28 18.51 -3.78
C ALA A 168 -4.16 18.63 -4.84
N ARG A 169 -3.54 19.81 -4.99
CA ARG A 169 -2.37 20.00 -5.86
C ARG A 169 -1.03 19.72 -5.17
N GLN A 170 -1.04 19.46 -3.87
CA GLN A 170 0.14 19.17 -3.07
C GLN A 170 0.04 17.75 -2.51
N ILE A 171 1.18 17.08 -2.41
CA ILE A 171 1.26 15.73 -1.84
C ILE A 171 1.80 15.80 -0.41
N LEU A 172 2.93 16.47 -0.23
CA LEU A 172 3.65 16.60 1.03
C LEU A 172 3.77 18.06 1.51
N ALA A 173 3.74 19.03 0.60
CA ALA A 173 3.88 20.44 0.96
C ALA A 173 2.78 20.85 1.96
N GLY A 174 3.18 21.49 3.06
CA GLY A 174 2.28 21.91 4.14
C GLY A 174 1.70 20.76 4.97
N LEU A 175 2.02 19.50 4.68
CA LEU A 175 1.46 18.36 5.40
C LEU A 175 2.09 18.18 6.78
N LEU A 176 3.41 18.32 6.90
CA LEU A 176 4.18 18.03 8.11
C LEU A 176 4.50 19.29 8.90
N LYS A 177 4.47 19.17 10.24
CA LYS A 177 4.97 20.19 11.16
C LYS A 177 6.49 20.11 11.24
N SER A 178 7.16 21.23 11.55
CA SER A 178 8.62 21.34 11.55
C SER A 178 9.36 20.41 12.52
N ASP A 179 8.69 19.94 13.57
CA ASP A 179 9.22 19.03 14.60
C ASP A 179 8.93 17.55 14.30
N GLU A 180 8.09 17.25 13.31
CA GLU A 180 7.75 15.88 12.96
C GLU A 180 8.89 15.19 12.20
N ARG A 181 9.11 13.92 12.51
CA ARG A 181 10.17 13.11 11.91
C ARG A 181 9.65 11.71 11.62
N PHE A 182 9.87 11.24 10.39
CA PHE A 182 9.42 9.94 9.91
C PHE A 182 10.60 9.08 9.45
N ASP A 183 10.58 7.82 9.84
CA ASP A 183 11.61 6.85 9.46
C ASP A 183 11.36 6.34 8.04
N VAL A 184 10.10 6.32 7.62
CA VAL A 184 9.72 5.92 6.26
C VAL A 184 8.43 6.59 5.80
N THR A 185 8.35 6.99 4.53
CA THR A 185 7.06 7.23 3.87
C THR A 185 6.71 6.07 2.96
N LEU A 186 5.42 5.83 2.78
CA LEU A 186 4.91 4.87 1.82
C LEU A 186 3.76 5.51 1.03
N CYS A 187 3.68 5.14 -0.25
CA CYS A 187 2.70 5.68 -1.16
C CYS A 187 2.30 4.62 -2.19
N ASN A 188 1.00 4.41 -2.36
CA ASN A 188 0.47 3.64 -3.48
C ASN A 188 -0.24 4.61 -4.44
N PRO A 189 0.46 5.13 -5.46
CA PRO A 189 -0.06 6.21 -6.29
C PRO A 189 -1.27 5.76 -7.12
N PRO A 190 -2.13 6.70 -7.56
CA PRO A 190 -3.21 6.39 -8.49
C PRO A 190 -2.67 5.84 -9.81
N PHE A 191 -3.28 4.75 -10.29
CA PHE A 191 -2.69 3.87 -11.30
C PHE A 191 -2.88 4.30 -12.76
N HIS A 192 -3.83 5.19 -13.06
CA HIS A 192 -4.22 5.54 -14.42
C HIS A 192 -4.02 7.04 -14.70
N ALA A 193 -3.81 7.42 -15.95
CA ALA A 193 -3.71 8.83 -16.34
C ALA A 193 -5.09 9.49 -16.54
N SER A 194 -6.15 8.67 -16.66
CA SER A 194 -7.54 9.13 -16.84
C SER A 194 -8.55 8.02 -16.56
N ARG A 195 -9.82 8.41 -16.39
CA ARG A 195 -10.99 7.51 -16.33
C ARG A 195 -11.06 6.58 -17.54
N ASP A 196 -10.73 7.07 -18.73
CA ASP A 196 -10.76 6.28 -19.96
C ASP A 196 -9.65 5.21 -20.00
N GLU A 197 -8.48 5.48 -19.42
CA GLU A 197 -7.42 4.46 -19.28
C GLU A 197 -7.81 3.37 -18.26
N ALA A 198 -8.41 3.75 -17.13
CA ALA A 198 -8.93 2.80 -16.14
C ALA A 198 -10.03 1.88 -16.72
N THR A 199 -10.89 2.46 -17.56
CA THR A 199 -11.98 1.73 -18.24
C THR A 199 -11.46 0.83 -19.36
N ARG A 200 -10.50 1.29 -20.18
CA ARG A 200 -9.89 0.50 -21.27
C ARG A 200 -9.02 -0.65 -20.76
N GLY A 201 -8.29 -0.47 -19.66
CA GLY A 201 -7.51 -1.52 -19.01
C GLY A 201 -8.40 -2.68 -18.52
N SER A 202 -9.57 -2.33 -17.98
CA SER A 202 -10.60 -3.28 -17.57
C SER A 202 -11.18 -4.05 -18.76
N GLN A 203 -11.51 -3.36 -19.86
CA GLN A 203 -12.04 -3.98 -21.08
C GLN A 203 -11.06 -4.96 -21.74
N ARG A 204 -9.75 -4.64 -21.81
CA ARG A 204 -8.73 -5.55 -22.33
C ARG A 204 -8.60 -6.82 -21.49
N LYS A 205 -8.67 -6.68 -20.16
CA LYS A 205 -8.57 -7.80 -19.22
C LYS A 205 -9.78 -8.75 -19.32
N TRP A 206 -10.97 -8.22 -19.57
CA TRP A 206 -12.19 -9.02 -19.80
C TRP A 206 -12.18 -9.75 -21.16
N ARG A 207 -11.65 -9.12 -22.21
CA ARG A 207 -11.43 -9.78 -23.52
C ARG A 207 -10.43 -10.94 -23.40
N ALA A 208 -9.34 -10.74 -22.65
CA ALA A 208 -8.33 -11.78 -22.41
C ALA A 208 -8.85 -12.96 -21.54
N LEU A 209 -9.90 -12.74 -20.73
CA LEU A 209 -10.54 -13.77 -19.90
C LEU A 209 -11.69 -14.51 -20.61
N GLY A 210 -11.94 -14.23 -21.89
CA GLY A 210 -12.97 -14.92 -22.69
C GLY A 210 -14.42 -14.67 -22.27
N LYS A 211 -14.68 -13.65 -21.43
CA LYS A 211 -16.02 -13.32 -20.89
C LYS A 211 -16.66 -12.09 -21.55
N ALA A 212 -16.40 -11.87 -22.83
CA ALA A 212 -17.00 -10.77 -23.59
C ALA A 212 -18.41 -11.17 -24.08
N ASP A 213 -19.40 -11.13 -23.19
CA ASP A 213 -20.81 -11.20 -23.58
C ASP A 213 -21.32 -9.78 -23.88
N PRO A 214 -21.71 -9.46 -25.13
CA PRO A 214 -22.20 -8.13 -25.50
C PRO A 214 -23.53 -7.74 -24.82
N LYS A 215 -24.23 -8.67 -24.15
CA LYS A 215 -25.49 -8.40 -23.44
C LYS A 215 -25.32 -8.13 -21.94
N ARG A 216 -24.13 -8.30 -21.37
CA ARG A 216 -23.87 -8.03 -19.93
C ARG A 216 -23.41 -6.59 -19.72
N LYS A 217 -24.13 -5.83 -18.88
CA LYS A 217 -23.61 -4.56 -18.33
C LYS A 217 -22.27 -4.85 -17.65
N LEU A 218 -21.20 -4.23 -18.16
CA LEU A 218 -19.85 -4.37 -17.61
C LEU A 218 -19.86 -3.88 -16.15
N PRO A 219 -19.42 -4.69 -15.18
CA PRO A 219 -19.25 -4.19 -13.82
C PRO A 219 -18.17 -3.10 -13.83
N VAL A 220 -18.47 -2.00 -13.13
CA VAL A 220 -17.48 -0.99 -12.73
C VAL A 220 -16.41 -1.74 -11.90
N LEU A 221 -15.16 -1.71 -12.37
CA LEU A 221 -13.93 -2.21 -11.71
C LEU A 221 -14.13 -3.15 -10.50
N ASN A 222 -13.72 -4.43 -10.62
CA ASN A 222 -13.87 -5.46 -9.57
C ASN A 222 -13.23 -5.13 -8.19
N PHE A 223 -12.55 -3.99 -8.06
CA PHE A 223 -11.92 -3.52 -6.83
C PHE A 223 -12.53 -2.23 -6.27
N GLY A 224 -13.54 -1.64 -6.91
CA GLY A 224 -13.97 -0.27 -6.57
C GLY A 224 -12.86 0.77 -6.80
N GLY A 225 -13.10 2.00 -6.38
CA GLY A 225 -12.18 3.13 -6.43
C GLY A 225 -12.87 4.42 -6.88
N GLN A 226 -12.76 5.47 -6.08
CA GLN A 226 -13.23 6.80 -6.46
C GLN A 226 -12.28 7.43 -7.49
N ASN A 227 -12.76 8.48 -8.17
CA ASN A 227 -12.08 9.16 -9.28
C ASN A 227 -10.59 9.48 -9.00
N ASN A 228 -10.25 9.86 -7.76
CA ASN A 228 -8.88 10.28 -7.38
C ASN A 228 -7.96 9.12 -6.93
N GLU A 229 -8.51 7.95 -6.57
CA GLU A 229 -7.72 6.76 -6.21
C GLU A 229 -7.26 5.98 -7.45
N LEU A 230 -7.98 6.15 -8.56
CA LEU A 230 -7.77 5.39 -9.78
C LEU A 230 -6.97 6.15 -10.84
N TRP A 231 -7.08 7.48 -10.93
CA TRP A 231 -6.28 8.26 -11.87
C TRP A 231 -5.84 9.63 -11.37
N CYS A 232 -4.74 10.12 -11.94
CA CYS A 232 -4.28 11.50 -11.82
C CYS A 232 -3.84 12.02 -13.19
N GLU A 233 -3.94 13.32 -13.41
CA GLU A 233 -3.42 13.96 -14.62
C GLU A 233 -1.92 13.65 -14.78
N GLY A 234 -1.52 13.15 -15.96
CA GLY A 234 -0.15 12.70 -16.24
C GLY A 234 0.24 11.33 -15.67
N GLY A 235 -0.67 10.65 -14.97
CA GLY A 235 -0.51 9.28 -14.49
C GLY A 235 0.58 9.07 -13.43
N GLU A 236 0.89 7.80 -13.16
CA GLU A 236 1.81 7.37 -12.11
C GLU A 236 3.18 8.07 -12.16
N ILE A 237 3.77 8.28 -13.36
CA ILE A 237 5.06 8.99 -13.49
C ILE A 237 4.95 10.40 -12.94
N ARG A 238 3.95 11.18 -13.38
CA ARG A 238 3.81 12.58 -12.94
C ARG A 238 3.60 12.67 -11.43
N PHE A 239 2.75 11.80 -10.87
CA PHE A 239 2.52 11.76 -9.43
C PHE A 239 3.80 11.47 -8.66
N VAL A 240 4.54 10.41 -9.04
CA VAL A 240 5.78 10.03 -8.34
C VAL A 240 6.86 11.09 -8.53
N SER A 241 7.00 11.68 -9.72
CA SER A 241 7.93 12.80 -9.95
C SER A 241 7.58 14.02 -9.10
N GLN A 242 6.29 14.33 -8.92
CA GLN A 242 5.86 15.39 -8.01
C GLN A 242 6.19 15.06 -6.55
N LEU A 243 5.91 13.83 -6.11
CA LEU A 243 6.25 13.36 -4.77
C LEU A 243 7.76 13.48 -4.50
N VAL A 244 8.60 13.10 -5.47
CA VAL A 244 10.06 13.29 -5.41
C VAL A 244 10.41 14.78 -5.28
N ASN A 245 9.84 15.66 -6.10
CA ASN A 245 10.13 17.09 -6.02
C ASN A 245 9.71 17.72 -4.69
N GLU A 246 8.54 17.37 -4.15
CA GLU A 246 8.07 17.88 -2.86
C GLU A 246 8.86 17.30 -1.68
N SER A 247 9.41 16.08 -1.83
CA SER A 247 10.20 15.43 -0.78
C SER A 247 11.51 16.16 -0.46
N VAL A 248 12.06 16.96 -1.39
CA VAL A 248 13.31 17.73 -1.19
C VAL A 248 13.22 18.63 0.05
N ALA A 249 12.11 19.37 0.21
CA ALA A 249 11.91 20.28 1.34
C ALA A 249 11.77 19.53 2.69
N LEU A 250 11.49 18.24 2.65
CA LEU A 250 11.31 17.38 3.82
C LEU A 250 12.49 16.42 4.01
N GLY A 251 13.58 16.55 3.25
CA GLY A 251 14.72 15.63 3.30
C GLY A 251 15.34 15.47 4.69
N GLN A 252 15.31 16.53 5.51
CA GLN A 252 15.77 16.49 6.92
C GLN A 252 14.73 15.94 7.91
N GLN A 253 13.48 15.79 7.47
CA GLN A 253 12.37 15.31 8.30
C GLN A 253 12.03 13.84 8.06
N VAL A 254 12.60 13.23 7.03
CA VAL A 254 12.30 11.87 6.63
C VAL A 254 13.58 11.11 6.32
N LEU A 255 13.73 9.92 6.90
CA LEU A 255 14.88 9.06 6.63
C LEU A 255 14.79 8.43 5.23
N TRP A 256 13.68 7.74 4.92
CA TRP A 256 13.41 7.18 3.60
C TRP A 256 12.05 7.60 3.07
N PHE A 257 12.01 8.07 1.84
CA PHE A 257 10.79 8.18 1.06
C PHE A 257 10.60 6.94 0.23
N SER A 258 9.35 6.58 -0.07
CA SER A 258 9.07 5.51 -1.01
C SER A 258 7.73 5.60 -1.71
N SER A 259 7.62 4.92 -2.84
CA SER A 259 6.38 4.72 -3.59
C SER A 259 6.38 3.38 -4.32
N LEU A 260 5.19 2.79 -4.46
CA LEU A 260 4.98 1.73 -5.44
C LEU A 260 5.00 2.29 -6.86
N VAL A 261 5.51 1.48 -7.79
CA VAL A 261 5.53 1.73 -9.24
C VAL A 261 5.04 0.48 -9.94
N SER A 262 3.93 0.61 -10.68
CA SER A 262 3.23 -0.50 -11.32
C SER A 262 3.79 -0.85 -12.70
N LYS A 263 4.33 0.13 -13.44
CA LYS A 263 4.87 -0.08 -14.80
C LYS A 263 6.38 0.11 -14.83
N ALA A 264 7.12 -0.89 -15.33
CA ALA A 264 8.58 -0.80 -15.48
C ALA A 264 9.01 0.38 -16.37
N SER A 265 8.20 0.69 -17.38
CA SER A 265 8.41 1.83 -18.30
C SER A 265 8.43 3.19 -17.61
N ASN A 266 7.94 3.27 -16.36
CA ASN A 266 7.90 4.51 -15.60
C ASN A 266 9.23 4.79 -14.88
N LEU A 267 10.08 3.76 -14.68
CA LEU A 267 11.33 3.89 -13.92
C LEU A 267 12.28 4.94 -14.50
N PRO A 268 12.58 4.98 -15.82
CA PRO A 268 13.54 5.96 -16.34
C PRO A 268 13.15 7.41 -16.05
N GLY A 269 11.84 7.72 -16.13
CA GLY A 269 11.33 9.05 -15.79
C GLY A 269 11.40 9.38 -14.30
N ILE A 270 11.18 8.38 -13.44
CA ILE A 270 11.29 8.53 -11.98
C ILE A 270 12.76 8.69 -11.58
N GLU A 271 13.68 7.91 -12.14
CA GLU A 271 15.12 8.01 -11.91
C GLU A 271 15.67 9.37 -12.37
N ALA A 272 15.21 9.88 -13.52
CA ALA A 272 15.55 11.23 -13.96
C ALA A 272 15.08 12.31 -12.97
N ALA A 273 13.87 12.17 -12.41
CA ALA A 273 13.36 13.07 -11.39
C ALA A 273 14.18 12.99 -10.08
N LEU A 274 14.56 11.79 -9.64
CA LEU A 274 15.41 11.57 -8.46
C LEU A 274 16.80 12.20 -8.62
N ASN A 275 17.42 12.03 -9.79
CA ASN A 275 18.70 12.65 -10.12
C ASN A 275 18.60 14.18 -10.12
N LYS A 276 17.55 14.73 -10.74
CA LYS A 276 17.29 16.18 -10.74
C LYS A 276 17.07 16.73 -9.33
N ALA A 277 16.36 15.98 -8.49
CA ALA A 277 16.12 16.31 -7.09
C ALA A 277 17.39 16.16 -6.21
N SER A 278 18.49 15.63 -6.75
CA SER A 278 19.73 15.36 -6.02
C SER A 278 19.50 14.44 -4.83
N ALA A 279 18.66 13.41 -4.99
CA ALA A 279 18.55 12.35 -4.00
C ALA A 279 19.92 11.71 -3.78
N VAL A 280 20.32 11.54 -2.52
CA VAL A 280 21.64 11.00 -2.16
C VAL A 280 21.76 9.53 -2.55
N GLU A 281 20.67 8.79 -2.39
CA GLU A 281 20.59 7.38 -2.74
C GLU A 281 19.16 7.04 -3.13
N HIS A 282 19.01 6.14 -4.11
CA HIS A 282 17.74 5.52 -4.42
C HIS A 282 17.91 4.02 -4.67
N ARG A 283 16.85 3.25 -4.41
CA ARG A 283 16.81 1.80 -4.57
C ARG A 283 15.50 1.39 -5.24
N VAL A 284 15.58 0.37 -6.09
CA VAL A 284 14.42 -0.27 -6.71
C VAL A 284 14.38 -1.72 -6.23
N LEU A 285 13.33 -2.07 -5.49
CA LEU A 285 13.10 -3.43 -5.01
C LEU A 285 11.99 -4.06 -5.84
N GLU A 286 12.28 -5.19 -6.48
CA GLU A 286 11.26 -5.95 -7.23
C GLU A 286 10.28 -6.65 -6.29
N MET A 287 9.00 -6.63 -6.65
CA MET A 287 7.93 -7.28 -5.89
C MET A 287 7.06 -8.13 -6.80
N GLY A 288 6.70 -9.33 -6.33
CA GLY A 288 5.96 -10.30 -7.12
C GLY A 288 4.69 -10.79 -6.49
N GLN A 289 3.57 -10.70 -7.21
CA GLN A 289 2.26 -11.16 -6.74
C GLN A 289 1.57 -11.94 -7.86
N GLY A 290 1.89 -13.25 -7.94
CA GLY A 290 1.36 -14.12 -8.98
C GLY A 290 1.80 -13.66 -10.38
N GLN A 291 0.86 -13.14 -11.18
CA GLN A 291 1.15 -12.63 -12.54
C GLN A 291 1.45 -11.12 -12.57
N LYS A 292 1.26 -10.40 -11.46
CA LYS A 292 1.57 -8.98 -11.38
C LYS A 292 2.98 -8.77 -10.84
N GLN A 293 3.74 -7.93 -11.52
CA GLN A 293 5.00 -7.41 -11.02
C GLN A 293 4.80 -5.94 -10.66
N SER A 294 5.14 -5.58 -9.44
CA SER A 294 5.25 -4.18 -9.01
C SER A 294 6.68 -3.94 -8.51
N ARG A 295 7.02 -2.68 -8.29
CA ARG A 295 8.31 -2.30 -7.74
C ARG A 295 8.10 -1.31 -6.61
N LEU A 296 8.96 -1.40 -5.63
CA LEU A 296 9.11 -0.40 -4.60
C LEU A 296 10.31 0.47 -5.00
N VAL A 297 10.07 1.75 -5.25
CA VAL A 297 11.15 2.74 -5.40
C VAL A 297 11.28 3.48 -4.08
N ALA A 298 12.47 3.47 -3.50
CA ALA A 298 12.79 4.18 -2.26
C ALA A 298 13.96 5.14 -2.49
N TRP A 299 13.94 6.30 -1.84
CA TRP A 299 15.01 7.29 -1.94
C TRP A 299 15.21 8.05 -0.64
N THR A 300 16.39 8.64 -0.49
CA THR A 300 16.75 9.42 0.70
C THR A 300 17.60 10.63 0.32
N PHE A 301 17.47 11.70 1.10
CA PHE A 301 18.37 12.85 1.08
C PHE A 301 19.38 12.81 2.24
N GLN A 302 19.37 11.75 3.05
CA GLN A 302 20.26 11.55 4.17
C GLN A 302 21.52 10.81 3.70
N THR A 303 22.69 11.38 4.00
CA THR A 303 23.98 10.70 3.80
C THR A 303 24.08 9.47 4.70
N PRO A 304 24.93 8.47 4.37
CA PRO A 304 25.12 7.30 5.23
C PRO A 304 25.43 7.67 6.69
N GLN A 305 26.23 8.72 6.93
CA GLN A 305 26.54 9.22 8.27
C GLN A 305 25.30 9.80 8.97
N ALA A 306 24.47 10.56 8.24
CA ALA A 306 23.24 11.12 8.78
C ALA A 306 22.20 10.04 9.10
N ARG A 307 22.11 8.98 8.28
CA ARG A 307 21.26 7.81 8.58
C ARG A 307 21.72 7.06 9.82
N ALA A 308 23.03 6.88 10.00
CA ALA A 308 23.58 6.28 11.21
C ALA A 308 23.26 7.10 12.46
N ALA A 309 23.40 8.44 12.39
CA ALA A 309 23.05 9.35 13.47
C ALA A 309 21.55 9.35 13.77
N TRP A 310 20.70 9.35 12.74
CA TRP A 310 19.24 9.24 12.86
C TRP A 310 18.83 8.02 13.68
N ARG A 311 19.41 6.86 13.33
CA ARG A 311 19.19 5.60 14.05
C ARG A 311 19.63 5.67 15.50
N GLN A 312 20.83 6.17 15.78
CA GLN A 312 21.33 6.27 17.16
C GLN A 312 20.42 7.15 18.03
N LEU A 313 19.91 8.24 17.45
CA LEU A 313 19.02 9.16 18.14
C LEU A 313 17.61 8.60 18.35
N ARG A 314 17.07 7.86 17.36
CA ARG A 314 15.63 7.54 17.32
C ARG A 314 15.30 6.06 17.50
N TRP A 315 16.21 5.15 17.13
CA TRP A 315 15.99 3.71 17.19
C TRP A 315 16.63 3.05 18.41
N THR A 316 16.99 3.83 19.42
CA THR A 316 17.39 3.30 20.72
C THR A 316 16.14 2.88 21.49
N LYS A 317 16.18 1.65 22.03
CA LYS A 317 15.11 1.19 22.93
C LYS A 317 15.05 2.16 24.12
N PRO A 318 13.87 2.59 24.57
CA PRO A 318 13.75 3.21 25.89
C PRO A 318 14.43 2.30 26.91
N ALA A 319 15.22 2.88 27.82
CA ALA A 319 15.74 2.13 28.95
C ALA A 319 14.56 1.44 29.67
N PRO A 320 14.72 0.17 30.10
CA PRO A 320 13.64 -0.59 30.73
C PRO A 320 13.07 0.08 31.98
#